data_AF-A0A2H2YBV9-F1
#
_entry.id   AF-A0A2H2YBV9-F1
#
_cell.length_a   1.000
_cell.length_b   1.000
_cell.length_c   1.000
_cell.angle_alpha   90.00
_cell.angle_beta   90.00
_cell.angle_gamma   90.00
#
_symmetry.space_group_name_H-M   'P 1'
#
loop_
_entity.id
_entity.type
_entity.pdbx_description
1 polymer ?
#
loop_
_entity_poly.entity_id
_entity_poly.type
_entity_poly.pdbx_seq_one_letter_code
_entity_poly.pdbx_strand_id
1 'polypeptide(L)' 'MKKNEPWWVAIYLPCACAFGLLFMCVFFQIAGYWLSGGEDFIVLIKENTPLYLKMAGVGFVLGFVLWFFNIR' A
#
# COMPACT_ATOMS: atom_id res chain seq x y z
N MET A 1 8.39 -24.75 -3.57
CA MET A 1 7.92 -24.24 -4.87
C MET A 1 7.20 -25.36 -5.62
N LYS A 2 5.87 -25.29 -5.75
CA LYS A 2 5.14 -26.24 -6.60
C LYS A 2 5.38 -25.85 -8.06
N LYS A 3 5.73 -26.83 -8.89
CA LYS A 3 6.24 -26.74 -10.27
C LYS A 3 5.36 -25.97 -11.28
N ASN A 4 4.18 -25.47 -10.88
CA ASN A 4 3.15 -24.90 -11.75
C ASN A 4 2.66 -23.50 -11.31
N GLU A 5 3.30 -22.84 -10.35
CA GLU A 5 2.87 -21.49 -9.95
C GLU A 5 3.36 -20.45 -10.97
N PRO A 6 2.46 -19.64 -11.56
CA PRO A 6 2.86 -18.63 -12.51
C PRO A 6 3.76 -17.60 -11.81
N TRP A 7 4.89 -17.29 -12.42
CA TRP A 7 5.84 -16.28 -11.94
C TRP A 7 5.18 -14.91 -11.71
N TRP A 8 4.06 -14.65 -12.37
CA TRP A 8 3.21 -13.47 -12.16
C TRP A 8 2.61 -13.36 -10.76
N VAL A 9 2.36 -14.48 -10.06
CA VAL A 9 1.84 -14.46 -8.68
C VAL A 9 2.87 -13.86 -7.71
N ALA A 10 4.17 -14.00 -8.01
CA ALA A 10 5.25 -13.42 -7.24
C ALA A 10 5.27 -11.89 -7.27
N ILE A 11 4.75 -11.30 -8.34
CA ILE A 11 4.66 -9.84 -8.52
C ILE A 11 3.29 -9.34 -8.03
N TYR A 12 2.25 -10.16 -8.20
CA TYR A 12 0.89 -9.80 -7.83
C TYR A 12 0.74 -9.54 -6.33
N LEU A 13 1.26 -10.42 -5.48
CA LEU A 13 1.14 -10.28 -4.01
C LEU A 13 1.82 -9.00 -3.45
N PRO A 14 3.09 -8.69 -3.77
CA PRO A 14 3.71 -7.42 -3.38
C PRO A 14 3.02 -6.19 -3.95
N CYS A 15 2.59 -6.22 -5.22
CA CYS A 15 1.83 -5.11 -5.78
C CYS A 15 0.47 -4.93 -5.08
N ALA A 16 -0.27 -6.00 -4.81
CA ALA A 16 -1.55 -5.95 -4.13
C ALA A 16 -1.40 -5.42 -2.70
N CYS A 17 -0.38 -5.85 -1.95
CA CYS A 17 -0.08 -5.30 -0.62
C CYS A 17 0.32 -3.82 -0.67
N ALA A 18 1.14 -3.42 -1.64
CA ALA A 18 1.52 -2.02 -1.82
C ALA A 18 0.31 -1.12 -2.09
N PHE A 19 -0.55 -1.51 -3.04
CA PHE A 19 -1.77 -0.78 -3.36
C PHE A 19 -2.77 -0.79 -2.20
N GLY A 20 -2.96 -1.92 -1.53
CA GLY A 20 -3.86 -2.03 -0.39
C GLY A 20 -3.48 -1.11 0.77
N LEU A 21 -2.19 -1.10 1.14
CA LEU A 21 -1.69 -0.22 2.19
C LEU A 21 -1.75 1.26 1.79
N LEU A 22 -1.42 1.58 0.54
CA LEU A 22 -1.59 2.94 0.01
C LEU A 22 -3.04 3.41 0.10
N PHE A 23 -3.99 2.61 -0.40
CA PHE A 23 -5.41 2.96 -0.41
C PHE A 23 -5.95 3.17 1.00
N MET A 24 -5.64 2.24 1.92
CA MET A 24 -6.04 2.36 3.31
C MET A 24 -5.47 3.62 3.94
N CYS A 25 -4.19 3.90 3.73
CA CYS A 25 -3.51 5.06 4.31
C CYS A 25 -4.11 6.38 3.79
N VAL A 26 -4.33 6.51 2.48
CA VAL A 26 -4.98 7.68 1.88
C VAL A 26 -6.41 7.83 2.37
N PHE A 27 -7.19 6.74 2.42
CA PHE A 27 -8.58 6.77 2.87
C PHE A 27 -8.72 7.21 4.32
N PHE A 28 -7.96 6.60 5.24
CA PHE A 28 -7.98 6.99 6.65
C PHE A 28 -7.52 8.42 6.87
N GLN A 29 -6.55 8.89 6.09
CA GLN A 29 -6.02 10.23 6.24
C GLN A 29 -7.00 11.30 5.71
N ILE A 30 -7.66 11.05 4.59
CA ILE A 30 -8.73 11.92 4.07
C ILE A 30 -9.92 11.92 5.04
N ALA A 31 -10.36 10.76 5.51
CA ALA A 31 -11.47 10.65 6.46
C ALA A 31 -11.16 11.36 7.79
N GLY A 32 -9.95 11.19 8.34
CA GLY A 32 -9.52 11.85 9.56
C GLY A 32 -9.37 13.36 9.42
N TYR A 33 -8.90 13.83 8.26
CA TYR A 33 -8.81 15.26 7.95
C TYR A 33 -10.20 15.88 7.77
N TRP A 34 -11.11 15.18 7.11
CA TRP A 34 -12.50 15.63 6.93
C TRP A 34 -13.23 15.73 8.27
N LEU A 35 -13.07 14.75 9.16
CA LEU A 35 -13.61 14.78 10.52
C LEU A 35 -13.02 15.89 11.39
N SER A 36 -11.77 16.30 11.12
CA SER A 36 -11.12 17.42 11.81
C SER A 36 -11.50 18.80 11.26
N GLY A 37 -12.40 18.88 10.28
CA GLY A 37 -12.85 20.15 9.66
C GLY A 37 -11.89 20.69 8.60
N GLY A 38 -11.05 19.84 8.02
CA GLY A 38 -10.15 20.23 6.93
C GLY A 38 -10.89 20.43 5.61
N GLU A 39 -10.71 21.59 4.98
CA GLU A 39 -11.34 21.95 3.69
C GLU A 39 -10.47 21.59 2.47
N ASP A 40 -9.14 21.51 2.64
CA ASP A 40 -8.18 21.38 1.53
C ASP A 40 -7.43 20.04 1.51
N PHE A 41 -8.13 19.00 1.05
CA PHE A 41 -7.59 17.64 0.93
C PHE A 41 -6.40 17.56 -0.06
N ILE A 42 -6.34 18.46 -1.04
CA ILE A 42 -5.30 18.47 -2.08
C ILE A 42 -3.94 18.87 -1.48
N VAL A 43 -3.92 19.86 -0.58
CA VAL A 43 -2.71 20.31 0.12
C VAL A 43 -2.21 19.22 1.05
N LEU A 44 -3.12 18.59 1.80
CA LEU A 44 -2.81 17.48 2.70
C LEU A 44 -2.18 16.29 1.97
N ILE A 45 -2.73 15.90 0.81
CA ILE A 45 -2.18 14.81 0.00
C ILE A 45 -0.78 15.18 -0.50
N LYS A 46 -0.58 16.43 -0.93
CA LYS A 46 0.71 16.90 -1.45
C LYS A 46 1.80 16.90 -0.37
N GLU A 47 1.50 17.37 0.83
CA GLU A 47 2.43 17.33 1.97
C GLU A 47 2.77 15.90 2.41
N ASN A 48 1.81 14.98 2.35
CA ASN A 48 2.00 13.59 2.75
C ASN A 48 2.40 12.63 1.61
N THR A 49 2.63 13.14 0.40
CA THR A 49 3.23 12.39 -0.72
C THR A 49 4.44 11.52 -0.32
N PRO A 50 5.46 12.03 0.41
CA PRO A 50 6.59 11.20 0.83
C PRO A 50 6.19 10.08 1.80
N LEU A 51 5.15 10.29 2.60
CA LEU A 51 4.61 9.29 3.52
C LEU A 51 3.89 8.18 2.73
N TYR A 52 3.07 8.55 1.75
CA TYR A 52 2.43 7.58 0.84
C TYR A 52 3.45 6.76 0.07
N LEU A 53 4.54 7.37 -0.42
CA LEU A 53 5.61 6.66 -1.10
C LEU A 53 6.30 5.64 -0.18
N LYS A 54 6.54 6.02 1.09
CA LYS A 54 7.09 5.10 2.11
C LYS A 54 6.12 3.95 2.40
N MET A 55 4.83 4.22 2.56
CA MET A 55 3.81 3.19 2.81
C MET A 55 3.67 2.23 1.63
N ALA A 56 3.75 2.72 0.40
CA ALA A 56 3.78 1.90 -0.80
C ALA A 56 5.00 0.95 -0.81
N GLY A 57 6.18 1.49 -0.49
CA GLY A 57 7.41 0.71 -0.39
C GLY A 57 7.34 -0.35 0.72
N VAL A 58 6.81 0.01 1.90
CA VAL A 58 6.60 -0.93 3.00
C VAL A 58 5.64 -2.05 2.58
N GLY A 59 4.52 -1.72 1.94
CA GLY A 59 3.57 -2.73 1.46
C GLY A 59 4.14 -3.64 0.37
N PHE A 60 4.99 -3.09 -0.50
CA PHE A 60 5.70 -3.88 -1.51
C PHE A 60 6.69 -4.87 -0.87
N VAL A 61 7.52 -4.39 0.06
CA VAL A 61 8.47 -5.24 0.79
C VAL A 61 7.72 -6.30 1.59
N LEU A 62 6.62 -5.93 2.27
CA LEU A 62 5.83 -6.85 3.07
C LEU A 62 5.21 -7.97 2.22
N GLY A 63 4.60 -7.63 1.08
CA GLY A 63 4.04 -8.65 0.17
C GLY A 63 5.12 -9.49 -0.51
N PHE A 64 6.33 -8.96 -0.72
CA PHE A 64 7.47 -9.75 -1.20
C PHE A 64 7.98 -10.73 -0.14
N VAL A 65 8.02 -10.30 1.13
CA VAL A 65 8.36 -11.17 2.26
C VAL A 65 7.31 -12.27 2.44
N LEU A 66 6.01 -11.92 2.40
CA LEU A 66 4.93 -12.91 2.47
C LEU A 66 5.03 -13.94 1.33
N TRP A 67 5.31 -13.47 0.12
CA TRP A 67 5.58 -14.35 -1.01
C TRP A 67 6.80 -15.25 -0.78
N PHE A 68 7.91 -14.71 -0.27
CA PHE A 68 9.13 -15.47 0.01
C PHE A 68 8.91 -16.58 1.05
N PHE A 69 8.14 -16.30 2.11
CA PHE A 69 7.75 -17.30 3.11
C PHE A 69 6.62 -18.22 2.65
N ASN A 70 6.10 -18.04 1.42
CA ASN A 70 4.99 -18.80 0.85
C ASN A 70 3.73 -18.75 1.73
N ILE A 71 3.56 -17.66 2.47
CA ILE A 71 2.36 -17.33 3.25
C ILE A 71 1.43 -16.62 2.26
N ARG A 72 0.43 -17.35 1.76
CA ARG A 72 -0.63 -16.79 0.91
C ARG A 72 -1.76 -16.24 1.76
#